data_AF-A0A1F8R4G3-F1
#
_entry.id   AF-A0A1F8R4G3-F1
#
_cell.length_a   1.000
_cell.length_b   1.000
_cell.length_c   1.000
_cell.angle_alpha   90.00
_cell.angle_beta   90.00
_cell.angle_gamma   90.00
#
_symmetry.space_group_name_H-M   'P 1'
#
loop_
_entity.id
_entity.type
_entity.pdbx_description
1 polymer ?
#
loop_
_entity_poly.entity_id
_entity_poly.type
_entity_poly.pdbx_seq_one_letter_code
_entity_poly.pdbx_strand_id
1 'polypeptide(L)'
;MNDLNPPGLDSEVIATSGDALSQLSLEYDSVQERMALQPPLLQRYLETVAASLAESLVQGLPQAHFKLPDRAVVQAVGAGKPHTLLLPEEQREQMVGGFMGRVTRSDLRTALRQRLLELEQHQDPAVAASAALLRYAIVTHLVYNMLPSGRTVTYIAAEGEEIASLPVADELEPESAITASTDAIVEEGASEDGRGELLVPYVPYARRFYLPQWVAFDGHDQMVVNSISEAEAHIASMQRYLFILHASVGIASYMVADSVYQQKRYGMMGQLVNQGRALARYEVRQIIQTIQRRAAAQDLNRGLSLSLPYFNEQDLAIVTYDFEVIPSGRIMFVKAFVVRAAREQQAKIAQDTRLSPTTRKHLIEELQMLERAFL
;
A
#
# COMPACT_ATOMS: atom_id res chain seq x y z
N MET A 1 -45.08 -13.08 30.75
CA MET A 1 -43.78 -12.85 31.42
C MET A 1 -42.73 -13.50 30.56
N ASN A 2 -42.51 -12.92 29.38
CA ASN A 2 -41.39 -12.01 29.05
C ASN A 2 -40.17 -12.80 28.58
N ASP A 3 -40.32 -13.34 27.37
CA ASP A 3 -39.22 -13.45 26.42
C ASP A 3 -38.83 -12.03 25.98
N LEU A 4 -37.59 -11.65 26.27
CA LEU A 4 -36.96 -10.46 25.71
C LEU A 4 -35.65 -10.92 25.08
N ASN A 5 -35.74 -11.31 23.82
CA ASN A 5 -34.60 -11.39 22.91
C ASN A 5 -34.39 -9.97 22.36
N PRO A 6 -33.19 -9.35 22.48
CA PRO A 6 -32.95 -8.05 21.86
C PRO A 6 -32.78 -8.19 20.33
N PRO A 7 -33.24 -7.20 19.54
CA PRO A 7 -33.28 -7.27 18.08
C PRO A 7 -31.90 -7.01 17.46
N GLY A 8 -31.71 -7.59 16.27
CA GLY A 8 -30.46 -7.63 15.54
C GLY A 8 -29.92 -6.28 15.07
N LEU A 9 -28.60 -6.19 15.04
CA LEU A 9 -27.83 -5.17 14.34
C LEU A 9 -26.64 -5.74 13.54
N ASP A 10 -26.40 -7.07 13.57
CA ASP A 10 -25.21 -7.65 12.93
C ASP A 10 -25.48 -8.28 11.55
N SER A 11 -26.75 -8.51 11.19
CA SER A 11 -27.10 -9.17 9.92
C SER A 11 -27.26 -8.22 8.73
N GLU A 12 -27.53 -6.93 8.95
CA GLU A 12 -27.70 -5.96 7.85
C GLU A 12 -26.35 -5.46 7.30
N VAL A 13 -25.34 -5.24 8.14
CA VAL A 13 -24.02 -4.70 7.72
C VAL A 13 -23.18 -5.74 6.96
N ILE A 14 -23.33 -7.02 7.31
CA ILE A 14 -22.66 -8.14 6.62
C ILE A 14 -23.35 -8.42 5.27
N ALA A 15 -24.67 -8.31 5.20
CA ALA A 15 -25.42 -8.49 3.95
C ALA A 15 -25.10 -7.40 2.92
N THR A 16 -24.99 -6.13 3.33
CA THR A 16 -24.64 -5.02 2.43
C THR A 16 -23.22 -5.11 1.88
N SER A 17 -22.29 -5.67 2.66
CA SER A 17 -20.89 -5.83 2.25
C SER A 17 -20.72 -6.97 1.23
N GLY A 18 -21.45 -8.07 1.41
CA GLY A 18 -21.49 -9.19 0.46
C GLY A 18 -22.16 -8.82 -0.86
N ASP A 19 -23.26 -8.06 -0.81
CA ASP A 19 -23.99 -7.61 -2.00
C ASP A 19 -23.19 -6.58 -2.81
N ALA A 20 -22.53 -5.63 -2.14
CA ALA A 20 -21.65 -4.67 -2.81
C ALA A 20 -20.44 -5.34 -3.50
N LEU A 21 -19.79 -6.32 -2.85
CA LEU A 21 -18.72 -7.08 -3.48
C LEU A 21 -19.23 -7.88 -4.68
N SER A 22 -20.41 -8.48 -4.58
CA SER A 22 -21.04 -9.20 -5.69
C SER A 22 -21.32 -8.26 -6.88
N GLN A 23 -21.81 -7.04 -6.63
CA GLN A 23 -22.03 -6.04 -7.67
C GLN A 23 -20.72 -5.61 -8.35
N LEU A 24 -19.65 -5.39 -7.56
CA LEU A 24 -18.34 -5.03 -8.09
C LEU A 24 -17.72 -6.16 -8.93
N SER A 25 -17.91 -7.42 -8.54
CA SER A 25 -17.51 -8.58 -9.36
C SER A 25 -18.24 -8.59 -10.71
N LEU A 26 -19.56 -8.38 -10.70
CA LEU A 26 -20.33 -8.31 -11.95
C LEU A 26 -19.89 -7.15 -12.85
N GLU A 27 -19.59 -5.97 -12.28
CA GLU A 27 -19.06 -4.85 -13.05
C GLU A 27 -17.70 -5.20 -13.67
N TYR A 28 -16.78 -5.78 -12.89
CA TYR A 28 -15.46 -6.21 -13.35
C TYR A 28 -15.56 -7.19 -14.53
N ASP A 29 -16.32 -8.28 -14.35
CA ASP A 29 -16.51 -9.31 -15.38
C ASP A 29 -17.11 -8.69 -16.65
N SER A 30 -18.12 -7.83 -16.53
CA SER A 30 -18.76 -7.17 -17.67
C SER A 30 -17.82 -6.29 -18.50
N VAL A 31 -16.85 -5.62 -17.85
CA VAL A 31 -15.91 -4.74 -18.55
C VAL A 31 -14.76 -5.56 -19.12
N GLN A 32 -14.30 -6.58 -18.40
CA GLN A 32 -13.31 -7.53 -18.89
C GLN A 32 -13.77 -8.25 -20.15
N GLU A 33 -15.02 -8.74 -20.18
CA GLU A 33 -15.62 -9.35 -21.37
C GLU A 33 -15.69 -8.35 -22.53
N ARG A 34 -16.11 -7.11 -22.27
CA ARG A 34 -16.13 -6.05 -23.29
C ARG A 34 -14.76 -5.75 -23.86
N MET A 35 -13.70 -5.77 -23.05
CA MET A 35 -12.32 -5.60 -23.50
C MET A 35 -11.89 -6.77 -24.39
N ALA A 36 -12.20 -8.01 -23.99
CA ALA A 36 -11.88 -9.21 -24.76
C ALA A 36 -12.57 -9.25 -26.14
N LEU A 37 -13.75 -8.62 -26.28
CA LEU A 37 -14.46 -8.50 -27.56
C LEU A 37 -13.82 -7.50 -28.55
N GLN A 38 -12.94 -6.61 -28.09
CA GLN A 38 -12.30 -5.64 -28.98
C GLN A 38 -11.28 -6.31 -29.91
N PRO A 39 -11.08 -5.81 -31.15
CA PRO A 39 -10.00 -6.29 -32.02
C PRO A 39 -8.62 -6.10 -31.37
N PRO A 40 -7.63 -6.98 -31.64
CA PRO A 40 -6.30 -6.89 -31.01
C PRO A 40 -5.59 -5.55 -31.19
N LEU A 41 -5.76 -4.90 -32.35
CA LEU A 41 -5.19 -3.57 -32.60
C LEU A 41 -5.80 -2.50 -31.71
N LEU A 42 -7.10 -2.61 -31.41
CA LEU A 42 -7.82 -1.68 -30.54
C LEU A 42 -7.45 -1.91 -29.07
N GLN A 43 -7.30 -3.17 -28.64
CA GLN A 43 -6.80 -3.51 -27.31
C GLN A 43 -5.42 -2.88 -27.06
N ARG A 44 -4.46 -3.09 -27.99
CA ARG A 44 -3.11 -2.51 -27.90
C ARG A 44 -3.11 -0.99 -27.90
N TYR A 45 -3.99 -0.37 -28.68
CA TYR A 45 -4.15 1.08 -28.67
C TYR A 45 -4.59 1.57 -27.28
N LEU A 46 -5.64 0.97 -26.71
CA LEU A 46 -6.12 1.30 -25.38
C LEU A 46 -5.05 1.06 -24.31
N GLU A 47 -4.31 -0.04 -24.38
CA GLU A 47 -3.18 -0.33 -23.49
C GLU A 47 -2.07 0.73 -23.56
N THR A 48 -1.76 1.22 -24.76
CA THR A 48 -0.74 2.26 -24.96
C THR A 48 -1.18 3.59 -24.35
N VAL A 49 -2.43 3.99 -24.59
CA VAL A 49 -3.00 5.22 -24.00
C VAL A 49 -3.10 5.07 -22.48
N ALA A 50 -3.51 3.90 -22.00
CA ALA A 50 -3.59 3.57 -20.59
C ALA A 50 -2.22 3.65 -19.88
N ALA A 51 -1.16 3.13 -20.51
CA ALA A 51 0.20 3.21 -19.97
C ALA A 51 0.64 4.66 -19.76
N SER A 52 0.46 5.52 -20.77
CA SER A 52 0.82 6.93 -20.68
C SER A 52 0.02 7.68 -19.59
N LEU A 53 -1.27 7.37 -19.44
CA LEU A 53 -2.10 7.93 -18.37
C LEU A 53 -1.69 7.41 -16.99
N ALA A 54 -1.40 6.12 -16.86
CA ALA A 54 -0.93 5.51 -15.62
C ALA A 54 0.41 6.12 -15.16
N GLU A 55 1.36 6.32 -16.07
CA GLU A 55 2.61 7.01 -15.78
C GLU A 55 2.36 8.45 -15.31
N SER A 56 1.49 9.19 -16.00
CA SER A 56 1.14 10.57 -15.63
C SER A 56 0.55 10.66 -14.22
N LEU A 57 -0.29 9.69 -13.84
CA LEU A 57 -0.87 9.59 -12.51
C LEU A 57 0.19 9.31 -11.44
N VAL A 58 1.09 8.36 -11.69
CA VAL A 58 2.11 7.95 -10.73
C VAL A 58 3.20 9.00 -10.57
N GLN A 59 3.53 9.76 -11.62
CA GLN A 59 4.43 10.90 -11.57
C GLN A 59 3.79 12.16 -10.95
N GLY A 60 2.47 12.14 -10.72
CA GLY A 60 1.76 13.29 -10.16
C GLY A 60 1.72 14.49 -11.11
N LEU A 61 1.63 14.25 -12.42
CA LEU A 61 1.56 15.34 -13.41
C LEU A 61 0.29 16.17 -13.20
N PRO A 62 0.33 17.49 -13.44
CA PRO A 62 -0.81 18.38 -13.18
C PRO A 62 -1.93 18.26 -14.22
N GLN A 63 -1.65 17.64 -15.37
CA GLN A 63 -2.57 17.47 -16.47
C GLN A 63 -2.18 16.24 -17.30
N ALA A 64 -3.16 15.68 -18.01
CA ALA A 64 -2.93 14.65 -18.99
C ALA A 64 -3.84 14.85 -20.21
N HIS A 65 -3.31 14.49 -21.38
CA HIS A 65 -4.05 14.48 -22.64
C HIS A 65 -4.17 13.04 -23.11
N PHE A 66 -5.33 12.68 -23.61
CA PHE A 66 -5.54 11.36 -24.20
C PHE A 66 -6.55 11.41 -25.34
N LYS A 67 -6.53 10.36 -26.15
CA LYS A 67 -7.42 10.22 -27.29
C LYS A 67 -8.19 8.91 -27.16
N LEU A 68 -9.51 8.99 -27.27
CA LEU A 68 -10.36 7.81 -27.41
C LEU A 68 -10.17 7.19 -28.80
N PRO A 69 -10.35 5.87 -28.93
CA PRO A 69 -10.24 5.20 -30.22
C PRO A 69 -11.23 5.72 -31.26
N ASP A 70 -10.95 5.45 -32.54
CA ASP A 70 -11.82 5.83 -33.65
C ASP A 70 -13.13 5.02 -33.70
N ARG A 71 -13.12 3.85 -33.06
CA ARG A 71 -14.22 2.88 -33.04
C ARG A 71 -14.24 2.09 -31.74
N ALA A 72 -15.39 1.55 -31.39
CA ALA A 72 -15.55 0.59 -30.30
C ALA A 72 -16.53 -0.52 -30.70
N VAL A 73 -16.25 -1.75 -30.28
CA VAL A 73 -17.19 -2.87 -30.40
C VAL A 73 -18.12 -2.82 -29.19
N VAL A 74 -19.42 -2.69 -29.45
CA VAL A 74 -20.47 -2.66 -28.43
C VAL A 74 -21.39 -3.86 -28.64
N GLN A 75 -21.72 -4.55 -27.55
CA GLN A 75 -22.69 -5.64 -27.57
C GLN A 75 -24.10 -5.06 -27.41
N ALA A 76 -25.00 -5.40 -28.32
CA ALA A 76 -26.39 -4.97 -28.22
C ALA A 76 -27.07 -5.68 -27.04
N VAL A 77 -27.80 -4.93 -26.22
CA VAL A 77 -28.62 -5.50 -25.13
C VAL A 77 -29.66 -6.44 -25.75
N GLY A 78 -29.55 -7.74 -25.46
CA GLY A 78 -30.44 -8.79 -25.99
C GLY A 78 -29.85 -9.57 -27.18
N ALA A 79 -28.83 -10.40 -26.91
CA ALA A 79 -28.33 -11.49 -27.78
C ALA A 79 -27.96 -11.16 -29.25
N GLY A 80 -27.83 -9.89 -29.62
CA GLY A 80 -27.35 -9.48 -30.93
C GLY A 80 -25.85 -9.73 -31.11
N LYS A 81 -25.42 -9.95 -32.36
CA LYS A 81 -23.98 -9.96 -32.71
C LYS A 81 -23.32 -8.65 -32.24
N PRO A 82 -22.05 -8.65 -31.82
CA PRO A 82 -21.32 -7.43 -31.52
C PRO A 82 -21.27 -6.52 -32.76
N HIS A 83 -21.53 -5.22 -32.57
CA HIS A 83 -21.47 -4.22 -33.65
C HIS A 83 -20.35 -3.23 -33.38
N THR A 84 -19.65 -2.84 -34.44
CA THR A 84 -18.63 -1.78 -34.35
C THR A 84 -19.29 -0.43 -34.59
N LEU A 85 -19.13 0.49 -33.66
CA LEU A 85 -19.60 1.87 -33.75
C LEU A 85 -18.41 2.81 -33.94
N LEU A 86 -18.58 3.85 -34.75
CA LEU A 86 -17.58 4.89 -34.97
C LEU A 86 -17.75 6.01 -33.94
N LEU A 87 -16.65 6.52 -33.40
CA LEU A 87 -16.67 7.64 -32.47
C LEU A 87 -16.59 8.97 -33.24
N PRO A 88 -17.41 9.99 -32.91
CA PRO A 88 -17.29 11.33 -33.47
C PRO A 88 -15.91 11.94 -33.19
N GLU A 89 -15.27 12.57 -34.18
CA GLU A 89 -13.91 13.11 -34.03
C GLU A 89 -13.79 14.15 -32.92
N GLU A 90 -14.82 15.00 -32.77
CA GLU A 90 -14.92 16.05 -31.76
C GLU A 90 -14.86 15.50 -30.32
N GLN A 91 -15.23 14.22 -30.13
CA GLN A 91 -15.28 13.57 -28.83
C GLN A 91 -14.06 12.70 -28.55
N ARG A 92 -13.13 12.57 -29.51
CA ARG A 92 -11.96 11.71 -29.34
C ARG A 92 -10.91 12.36 -28.44
N GLU A 93 -10.68 13.66 -28.60
CA GLU A 93 -9.61 14.34 -27.88
C GLU A 93 -10.09 14.80 -26.50
N GLN A 94 -9.35 14.39 -25.48
CA GLN A 94 -9.68 14.64 -24.08
C GLN A 94 -8.48 15.27 -23.38
N MET A 95 -8.76 16.21 -22.50
CA MET A 95 -7.79 16.84 -21.62
C MET A 95 -8.36 16.84 -20.21
N VAL A 96 -7.55 16.40 -19.24
CA VAL A 96 -7.90 16.36 -17.83
C VAL A 96 -6.85 17.10 -17.00
N GLY A 97 -7.30 17.74 -15.92
CA GLY A 97 -6.44 18.57 -15.07
C GLY A 97 -6.24 19.99 -15.62
N GLY A 98 -5.15 20.64 -15.19
CA GLY A 98 -4.81 22.02 -15.58
C GLY A 98 -4.90 23.04 -14.44
N PHE A 99 -4.74 24.33 -14.78
CA PHE A 99 -4.59 25.41 -13.80
C PHE A 99 -5.79 25.57 -12.85
N MET A 100 -7.03 25.33 -13.29
CA MET A 100 -8.20 25.36 -12.40
C MET A 100 -8.17 24.25 -11.34
N GLY A 101 -7.62 23.07 -11.68
CA GLY A 101 -7.42 21.98 -10.72
C GLY A 101 -6.47 22.33 -9.57
N ARG A 102 -5.50 23.24 -9.80
CA ARG A 102 -4.61 23.74 -8.73
C ARG A 102 -5.34 24.67 -7.76
N VAL A 103 -6.34 25.40 -8.24
CA VAL A 103 -7.16 26.29 -7.40
C VAL A 103 -8.11 25.48 -6.52
N THR A 104 -8.66 24.38 -7.05
CA THR A 104 -9.53 23.45 -6.30
C THR A 104 -8.75 22.36 -5.54
N ARG A 105 -7.41 22.31 -5.68
CA ARG A 105 -6.54 21.24 -5.16
C ARG A 105 -6.97 19.82 -5.58
N SER A 106 -7.69 19.66 -6.70
CA SER A 106 -8.05 18.34 -7.19
C SER A 106 -6.84 17.67 -7.82
N ASP A 107 -6.45 16.50 -7.32
CA ASP A 107 -5.38 15.70 -7.94
C ASP A 107 -5.79 15.20 -9.34
N LEU A 108 -4.81 14.89 -10.19
CA LEU A 108 -5.06 14.41 -11.56
C LEU A 108 -5.93 13.15 -11.56
N ARG A 109 -5.79 12.29 -10.53
CA ARG A 109 -6.55 11.06 -10.37
C ARG A 109 -8.05 11.33 -10.24
N THR A 110 -8.45 12.24 -9.35
CA THR A 110 -9.86 12.62 -9.17
C THR A 110 -10.41 13.25 -10.44
N ALA A 111 -9.63 14.13 -11.10
CA ALA A 111 -10.04 14.75 -12.36
C ALA A 111 -10.24 13.71 -13.48
N LEU A 112 -9.31 12.76 -13.62
CA LEU A 112 -9.39 11.69 -14.61
C LEU A 112 -10.58 10.76 -14.34
N ARG A 113 -10.76 10.31 -13.08
CA ARG A 113 -11.90 9.49 -12.68
C ARG A 113 -13.22 10.18 -13.02
N GLN A 114 -13.37 11.44 -12.62
CA GLN A 114 -14.58 12.21 -12.90
C GLN A 114 -14.83 12.30 -14.40
N ARG A 115 -13.78 12.61 -15.18
CA ARG A 115 -13.92 12.74 -16.64
C ARG A 115 -14.32 11.42 -17.32
N LEU A 116 -13.74 10.30 -16.90
CA LEU A 116 -14.10 8.99 -17.43
C LEU A 116 -15.56 8.64 -17.09
N LEU A 117 -16.01 8.92 -15.87
CA LEU A 117 -17.42 8.73 -15.47
C LEU A 117 -18.38 9.61 -16.27
N GLU A 118 -18.02 10.86 -16.55
CA GLU A 118 -18.80 11.74 -17.43
C GLU A 118 -18.92 11.18 -18.86
N LEU A 119 -17.83 10.65 -19.40
CA LEU A 119 -17.81 10.04 -20.74
C LEU A 119 -18.59 8.71 -20.76
N GLU A 120 -18.56 7.93 -19.68
CA GLU A 120 -19.36 6.70 -19.54
C GLU A 120 -20.86 6.97 -19.47
N GLN A 121 -21.27 8.15 -19.02
CA GLN A 121 -22.67 8.60 -19.01
C GLN A 121 -23.10 9.31 -20.30
N HIS A 122 -22.21 9.39 -21.29
CA HIS A 122 -22.50 10.06 -22.56
C HIS A 122 -23.59 9.32 -23.35
N GLN A 123 -24.43 10.06 -24.07
CA GLN A 123 -25.56 9.50 -24.83
C GLN A 123 -25.11 8.64 -26.02
N ASP A 124 -23.91 8.90 -26.54
CA ASP A 124 -23.30 8.07 -27.58
C ASP A 124 -22.72 6.79 -26.96
N PRO A 125 -23.26 5.59 -27.30
CA PRO A 125 -22.80 4.33 -26.75
C PRO A 125 -21.34 4.00 -27.11
N ALA A 126 -20.82 4.53 -28.23
CA ALA A 126 -19.42 4.32 -28.64
C ALA A 126 -18.44 5.06 -27.73
N VAL A 127 -18.81 6.28 -27.32
CA VAL A 127 -18.03 7.08 -26.35
C VAL A 127 -18.10 6.47 -24.96
N ALA A 128 -19.31 6.11 -24.51
CA ALA A 128 -19.49 5.46 -23.22
C ALA A 128 -18.70 4.15 -23.10
N ALA A 129 -18.75 3.30 -24.14
CA ALA A 129 -17.99 2.06 -24.18
C ALA A 129 -16.48 2.31 -24.19
N SER A 130 -16.01 3.28 -24.99
CA SER A 130 -14.58 3.60 -25.08
C SER A 130 -14.01 4.13 -23.77
N ALA A 131 -14.77 4.94 -23.04
CA ALA A 131 -14.37 5.43 -21.73
C ALA A 131 -14.28 4.30 -20.70
N ALA A 132 -15.26 3.39 -20.66
CA ALA A 132 -15.22 2.23 -19.77
C ALA A 132 -14.03 1.30 -20.07
N LEU A 133 -13.75 1.06 -21.36
CA LEU A 133 -12.61 0.25 -21.81
C LEU A 133 -11.27 0.90 -21.44
N LEU A 134 -11.15 2.23 -21.61
CA LEU A 134 -9.95 2.96 -21.22
C LEU A 134 -9.77 2.96 -19.70
N ARG A 135 -10.86 3.17 -18.93
CA ARG A 135 -10.84 3.07 -17.46
C ARG A 135 -10.30 1.72 -17.00
N TYR A 136 -10.80 0.63 -17.59
CA TYR A 136 -10.29 -0.73 -17.36
C TYR A 136 -8.82 -0.89 -17.74
N ALA A 137 -8.43 -0.49 -18.96
CA ALA A 137 -7.05 -0.61 -19.41
C ALA A 137 -6.06 0.14 -18.50
N ILE A 138 -6.41 1.32 -17.98
CA ILE A 138 -5.59 2.08 -17.02
C ILE A 138 -5.37 1.28 -15.74
N VAL A 139 -6.44 0.78 -15.13
CA VAL A 139 -6.33 0.06 -13.84
C VAL A 139 -5.65 -1.29 -14.00
N THR A 140 -5.87 -1.99 -15.11
CA THR A 140 -5.12 -3.21 -15.45
C THR A 140 -3.64 -2.91 -15.64
N HIS A 141 -3.27 -1.84 -16.34
CA HIS A 141 -1.86 -1.47 -16.50
C HIS A 141 -1.20 -1.14 -15.14
N LEU A 142 -1.88 -0.37 -14.28
CA LEU A 142 -1.40 -0.08 -12.93
C LEU A 142 -1.15 -1.36 -12.11
N VAL A 143 -2.05 -2.33 -12.17
CA VAL A 143 -1.96 -3.55 -11.34
C VAL A 143 -1.01 -4.58 -11.93
N TYR A 144 -1.07 -4.84 -13.24
CA TYR A 144 -0.35 -5.97 -13.86
C TYR A 144 1.03 -5.59 -14.39
N ASN A 145 1.22 -4.35 -14.83
CA ASN A 145 2.45 -3.97 -15.54
C ASN A 145 3.35 -3.04 -14.71
N MET A 146 2.80 -2.18 -13.85
CA MET A 146 3.61 -1.26 -13.04
C MET A 146 4.07 -1.85 -11.70
N LEU A 147 3.49 -2.97 -11.28
CA LEU A 147 3.75 -3.58 -9.98
C LEU A 147 4.36 -4.96 -10.15
N PRO A 148 5.51 -5.26 -9.51
CA PRO A 148 6.07 -6.60 -9.56
C PRO A 148 5.10 -7.61 -8.93
N SER A 149 5.13 -8.83 -9.48
CA SER A 149 4.46 -9.98 -8.90
C SER A 149 5.41 -10.66 -7.91
N GLY A 150 4.88 -10.95 -6.73
CA GLY A 150 5.57 -11.64 -5.66
C GLY A 150 5.06 -13.06 -5.43
N ARG A 151 5.53 -13.67 -4.35
CA ARG A 151 5.16 -15.00 -3.90
C ARG A 151 3.72 -15.02 -3.38
N THR A 152 3.08 -16.18 -3.42
CA THR A 152 1.85 -16.38 -2.64
C THR A 152 2.23 -16.55 -1.18
N VAL A 153 1.66 -15.73 -0.31
CA VAL A 153 1.97 -15.74 1.12
C VAL A 153 0.71 -15.70 1.95
N THR A 154 0.77 -16.34 3.11
CA THR A 154 -0.27 -16.26 4.13
C THR A 154 0.29 -15.52 5.33
N TYR A 155 -0.38 -14.44 5.72
CA TYR A 155 -0.11 -13.72 6.95
C TYR A 155 -1.17 -14.03 7.99
N ILE A 156 -0.76 -14.08 9.25
CA ILE A 156 -1.69 -14.10 10.39
C ILE A 156 -1.60 -12.76 11.13
N ALA A 157 -2.73 -12.33 11.67
CA ALA A 157 -2.74 -11.20 12.60
C ALA A 157 -2.20 -11.67 13.96
N ALA A 158 -1.40 -10.84 14.61
CA ALA A 158 -1.04 -11.10 15.99
C ALA A 158 -2.27 -10.88 16.90
N GLU A 159 -2.21 -11.39 18.12
CA GLU A 159 -3.32 -11.25 19.07
C GLU A 159 -3.71 -9.78 19.28
N GLY A 160 -4.99 -9.47 19.08
CA GLY A 160 -5.52 -8.11 19.20
C GLY A 160 -5.17 -7.17 18.04
N GLU A 161 -4.71 -7.70 16.90
CA GLU A 161 -4.35 -6.92 15.71
C GLU A 161 -5.32 -7.12 14.54
N GLU A 162 -5.57 -6.06 13.78
CA GLU A 162 -6.48 -6.08 12.64
C GLU A 162 -5.75 -6.44 11.33
N ILE A 163 -4.51 -5.99 11.17
CA ILE A 163 -3.72 -6.24 9.96
C ILE A 163 -2.90 -7.52 10.14
N ALA A 164 -3.10 -8.47 9.24
CA ALA A 164 -2.28 -9.67 9.18
C ALA A 164 -0.88 -9.34 8.61
N SER A 165 0.15 -9.43 9.45
CA SER A 165 1.53 -9.06 9.10
C SER A 165 2.59 -10.07 9.55
N LEU A 166 2.20 -11.14 10.25
CA LEU A 166 3.13 -12.20 10.65
C LEU A 166 3.13 -13.28 9.56
N PRO A 167 4.24 -13.45 8.81
CA PRO A 167 4.27 -14.43 7.74
C PRO A 167 4.33 -15.84 8.32
N VAL A 168 3.46 -16.72 7.82
CA VAL A 168 3.49 -18.15 8.17
C VAL A 168 4.64 -18.82 7.41
N ALA A 169 5.37 -19.70 8.09
CA ALA A 169 6.37 -20.53 7.43
C ALA A 169 5.65 -21.64 6.67
N ASP A 170 5.94 -21.80 5.38
CA ASP A 170 5.57 -23.02 4.68
C ASP A 170 6.46 -24.17 5.16
N GLU A 171 5.87 -25.16 5.82
CA GLU A 171 6.56 -26.38 6.27
C GLU A 171 7.15 -27.20 5.10
N LEU A 172 6.72 -26.91 3.88
CA LEU A 172 7.02 -27.65 2.66
C LEU A 172 8.18 -27.07 1.83
N GLU A 173 8.76 -25.92 2.19
CA GLU A 173 9.90 -25.37 1.45
C GLU A 173 11.24 -25.86 2.03
N PRO A 174 12.02 -26.68 1.29
CA PRO A 174 13.32 -27.12 1.76
C PRO A 174 14.28 -25.94 1.92
N GLU A 175 15.04 -25.92 3.03
CA GLU A 175 16.02 -24.87 3.37
C GLU A 175 17.14 -24.71 2.31
N SER A 176 17.29 -25.68 1.41
CA SER A 176 18.29 -25.66 0.33
C SER A 176 17.65 -25.43 -1.04
N ALA A 177 17.71 -24.20 -1.53
CA ALA A 177 17.40 -23.87 -2.92
C ALA A 177 18.35 -22.76 -3.41
N ILE A 178 19.62 -23.10 -3.52
CA ILE A 178 20.51 -22.41 -4.45
C ILE A 178 19.88 -22.69 -5.82
N THR A 179 19.38 -21.66 -6.52
CA THR A 179 18.67 -21.70 -7.82
C THR A 179 17.19 -22.14 -7.83
N ALA A 180 16.30 -21.44 -7.11
CA ALA A 180 14.87 -21.48 -7.50
C ALA A 180 14.63 -20.53 -8.68
N SER A 181 14.12 -21.04 -9.80
CA SER A 181 13.84 -20.30 -11.04
C SER A 181 12.76 -19.20 -10.89
N THR A 182 12.08 -19.14 -9.76
CA THR A 182 11.12 -18.08 -9.39
C THR A 182 11.78 -16.84 -8.81
N ASP A 183 13.05 -16.91 -8.38
CA ASP A 183 13.77 -15.78 -7.78
C ASP A 183 14.51 -14.92 -8.84
N ALA A 184 14.44 -15.30 -10.13
CA ALA A 184 14.95 -14.52 -11.24
C ALA A 184 13.81 -13.72 -11.89
N ILE A 185 13.69 -12.45 -11.53
CA ILE A 185 12.91 -11.50 -12.34
C ILE A 185 13.70 -11.27 -13.62
N VAL A 186 13.20 -11.81 -14.74
CA VAL A 186 13.64 -11.40 -16.08
C VAL A 186 12.98 -10.05 -16.35
N GLU A 187 13.72 -8.96 -16.17
CA GLU A 187 13.41 -7.66 -16.78
C GLU A 187 13.64 -7.78 -18.30
N GLU A 188 12.60 -8.12 -19.05
CA GLU A 188 12.57 -7.82 -20.49
C GLU A 188 12.10 -6.36 -20.66
N GLY A 189 13.05 -5.43 -20.63
CA GLY A 189 12.77 -4.02 -20.94
C GLY A 189 13.93 -3.08 -20.62
N ALA A 190 14.76 -2.82 -21.65
CA ALA A 190 15.75 -1.74 -21.74
C ALA A 190 16.67 -1.52 -20.52
N SER A 191 17.89 -2.02 -20.65
CA SER A 191 19.07 -1.64 -19.87
C SER A 191 19.11 -0.15 -19.50
N GLU A 192 18.72 0.18 -18.26
CA GLU A 192 19.17 1.38 -17.57
C GLU A 192 20.49 1.05 -16.87
N ASP A 193 21.60 1.48 -17.48
CA ASP A 193 22.93 1.48 -16.87
C ASP A 193 22.89 2.27 -15.54
N GLY A 194 22.98 1.58 -14.40
CA GLY A 194 23.20 2.24 -13.11
C GLY A 194 22.60 1.60 -11.86
N ARG A 195 21.76 0.56 -11.96
CA ARG A 195 21.33 -0.21 -10.78
C ARG A 195 22.21 -1.45 -10.65
N GLY A 196 23.17 -1.40 -9.73
CA GLY A 196 23.99 -2.55 -9.39
C GLY A 196 23.09 -3.75 -9.04
N GLU A 197 23.48 -4.93 -9.54
CA GLU A 197 22.89 -6.21 -9.13
C GLU A 197 22.88 -6.27 -7.60
N LEU A 198 21.70 -6.08 -7.00
CA LEU A 198 21.50 -6.13 -5.57
C LEU A 198 21.58 -7.61 -5.13
N LEU A 199 22.82 -8.11 -4.99
CA LEU A 199 23.11 -9.39 -4.33
C LEU A 199 22.88 -9.21 -2.83
N VAL A 200 21.60 -9.15 -2.41
CA VAL A 200 21.24 -9.16 -0.99
C VAL A 200 21.54 -10.55 -0.43
N PRO A 201 22.29 -10.68 0.68
CA PRO A 201 22.46 -11.95 1.37
C PRO A 201 21.09 -12.50 1.76
N TYR A 202 20.72 -13.61 1.13
CA TYR A 202 19.39 -14.16 1.24
C TYR A 202 19.21 -14.88 2.59
N VAL A 203 18.33 -14.37 3.45
CA VAL A 203 18.00 -15.00 4.74
C VAL A 203 16.74 -15.86 4.59
N PRO A 204 16.69 -17.10 5.12
CA PRO A 204 15.50 -17.96 5.04
C PRO A 204 14.19 -17.31 5.52
N TYR A 205 14.27 -16.34 6.42
CA TYR A 205 13.12 -15.54 6.87
C TYR A 205 12.45 -14.75 5.73
N ALA A 206 13.23 -14.24 4.77
CA ALA A 206 12.73 -13.42 3.67
C ALA A 206 11.80 -14.19 2.72
N ARG A 207 11.96 -15.52 2.59
CA ARG A 207 11.10 -16.40 1.77
C ARG A 207 9.62 -16.33 2.13
N ARG A 208 9.33 -15.98 3.37
CA ARG A 208 7.97 -15.99 3.90
C ARG A 208 7.18 -14.73 3.51
N PHE A 209 7.83 -13.78 2.83
CA PHE A 209 7.23 -12.52 2.41
C PHE A 209 6.90 -12.49 0.92
N TYR A 210 5.98 -11.58 0.58
CA TYR A 210 5.50 -11.39 -0.79
C TYR A 210 6.66 -11.06 -1.75
N LEU A 211 7.53 -10.12 -1.37
CA LEU A 211 8.76 -9.78 -2.11
C LEU A 211 9.98 -9.95 -1.19
N PRO A 212 10.65 -11.12 -1.21
CA PRO A 212 11.81 -11.39 -0.36
C PRO A 212 12.93 -10.36 -0.48
N GLN A 213 13.13 -9.79 -1.66
CA GLN A 213 14.16 -8.78 -1.94
C GLN A 213 13.95 -7.43 -1.23
N TRP A 214 12.75 -7.19 -0.68
CA TRP A 214 12.42 -5.97 0.08
C TRP A 214 12.38 -6.22 1.59
N VAL A 215 12.93 -7.34 2.06
CA VAL A 215 13.05 -7.66 3.48
C VAL A 215 14.36 -7.08 4.01
N ALA A 216 14.24 -6.01 4.80
CA ALA A 216 15.37 -5.32 5.40
C ALA A 216 15.74 -5.87 6.79
N PHE A 217 14.79 -6.50 7.47
CA PHE A 217 14.95 -7.02 8.84
C PHE A 217 14.55 -8.49 8.94
N ASP A 218 15.33 -9.26 9.69
CA ASP A 218 15.04 -10.68 9.96
C ASP A 218 13.99 -10.87 11.07
N GLY A 219 13.71 -12.13 11.43
CA GLY A 219 12.75 -12.48 12.48
C GLY A 219 13.14 -12.06 13.90
N HIS A 220 14.36 -11.55 14.10
CA HIS A 220 14.87 -11.01 15.37
C HIS A 220 15.08 -9.48 15.29
N ASP A 221 14.46 -8.85 14.28
CA ASP A 221 14.60 -7.43 13.94
C ASP A 221 16.06 -7.00 13.68
N GLN A 222 16.94 -7.92 13.30
CA GLN A 222 18.31 -7.58 12.91
C GLN A 222 18.30 -7.14 11.45
N MET A 223 19.07 -6.10 11.16
CA MET A 223 19.20 -5.57 9.81
C MET A 223 19.97 -6.55 8.94
N VAL A 224 19.39 -6.91 7.79
CA VAL A 224 19.97 -7.81 6.78
C VAL A 224 20.59 -7.01 5.64
N VAL A 225 20.05 -5.83 5.36
CA VAL A 225 20.57 -4.86 4.38
C VAL A 225 21.81 -4.13 4.92
N ASN A 226 22.52 -3.42 4.03
CA ASN A 226 23.82 -2.83 4.37
C ASN A 226 23.70 -1.51 5.14
N SER A 227 22.53 -0.87 5.14
CA SER A 227 22.32 0.42 5.81
C SER A 227 20.85 0.68 6.17
N ILE A 228 20.64 1.60 7.12
CA ILE A 228 19.29 2.12 7.46
C ILE A 228 18.64 2.77 6.23
N SER A 229 19.41 3.53 5.44
CA SER A 229 18.88 4.19 4.25
C SER A 229 18.35 3.19 3.21
N GLU A 230 18.98 2.02 3.09
CA GLU A 230 18.49 0.93 2.23
C GLU A 230 17.18 0.34 2.77
N ALA A 231 17.08 0.15 4.09
CA ALA A 231 15.84 -0.30 4.73
C ALA A 231 14.69 0.70 4.53
N GLU A 232 14.93 1.99 4.74
CA GLU A 232 13.97 3.06 4.47
C GLU A 232 13.55 3.11 3.00
N ALA A 233 14.48 2.90 2.06
CA ALA A 233 14.18 2.85 0.64
C ALA A 233 13.27 1.67 0.27
N HIS A 234 13.43 0.50 0.92
CA HIS A 234 12.51 -0.62 0.77
C HIS A 234 11.11 -0.27 1.30
N ILE A 235 11.01 0.35 2.48
CA ILE A 235 9.73 0.83 3.04
C ILE A 235 9.05 1.84 2.09
N ALA A 236 9.80 2.82 1.57
CA ALA A 236 9.30 3.78 0.60
C ALA A 236 8.82 3.12 -0.70
N SER A 237 9.52 2.08 -1.16
CA SER A 237 9.13 1.30 -2.35
C SER A 237 7.80 0.56 -2.11
N MET A 238 7.63 -0.04 -0.93
CA MET A 238 6.38 -0.70 -0.53
C MET A 238 5.22 0.29 -0.38
N GLN A 239 5.45 1.48 0.19
CA GLN A 239 4.45 2.55 0.25
C GLN A 239 4.02 3.00 -1.15
N ARG A 240 4.98 3.18 -2.07
CA ARG A 240 4.70 3.53 -3.47
C ARG A 240 3.91 2.41 -4.18
N TYR A 241 4.22 1.15 -3.89
CA TYR A 241 3.48 0.00 -4.38
C TYR A 241 1.99 0.07 -3.96
N LEU A 242 1.73 0.28 -2.66
CA LEU A 242 0.36 0.44 -2.16
C LEU A 242 -0.34 1.67 -2.72
N PHE A 243 0.39 2.79 -2.91
CA PHE A 243 -0.15 3.98 -3.55
C PHE A 243 -0.70 3.67 -4.97
N ILE A 244 0.03 2.88 -5.77
CA ILE A 244 -0.42 2.48 -7.12
C ILE A 244 -1.68 1.59 -7.04
N LEU A 245 -1.75 0.65 -6.09
CA LEU A 245 -2.96 -0.14 -5.84
C LEU A 245 -4.15 0.70 -5.37
N HIS A 246 -3.92 1.75 -4.56
CA HIS A 246 -4.98 2.65 -4.16
C HIS A 246 -5.40 3.57 -5.31
N ALA A 247 -4.48 3.97 -6.18
CA ALA A 247 -4.79 4.72 -7.39
C ALA A 247 -5.68 3.91 -8.34
N SER A 248 -5.43 2.60 -8.50
CA SER A 248 -6.27 1.75 -9.36
C SER A 248 -7.72 1.67 -8.86
N VAL A 249 -7.95 1.38 -7.59
CA VAL A 249 -9.31 1.34 -7.00
C VAL A 249 -9.94 2.74 -6.95
N GLY A 250 -9.13 3.79 -6.78
CA GLY A 250 -9.57 5.17 -6.86
C GLY A 250 -10.15 5.52 -8.24
N ILE A 251 -9.65 4.91 -9.32
CA ILE A 251 -10.12 5.09 -10.69
C ILE A 251 -11.30 4.14 -10.99
N ALA A 252 -11.15 2.86 -10.66
CA ALA A 252 -12.18 1.85 -10.88
C ALA A 252 -12.36 0.97 -9.63
N SER A 253 -13.44 1.21 -8.88
CA SER A 253 -13.72 0.51 -7.62
C SER A 253 -13.88 -1.00 -7.79
N TYR A 254 -14.35 -1.46 -8.95
CA TYR A 254 -14.50 -2.88 -9.24
C TYR A 254 -13.18 -3.64 -9.28
N MET A 255 -12.03 -2.96 -9.37
CA MET A 255 -10.71 -3.62 -9.34
C MET A 255 -10.46 -4.39 -8.03
N VAL A 256 -11.21 -4.06 -6.96
CA VAL A 256 -11.20 -4.83 -5.71
C VAL A 256 -11.68 -6.28 -5.93
N ALA A 257 -12.48 -6.57 -6.96
CA ALA A 257 -12.91 -7.92 -7.27
C ALA A 257 -11.82 -8.77 -7.95
N ASP A 258 -10.76 -8.14 -8.47
CA ASP A 258 -9.67 -8.84 -9.13
C ASP A 258 -8.79 -9.62 -8.14
N SER A 259 -8.52 -10.88 -8.46
CA SER A 259 -7.76 -11.77 -7.57
C SER A 259 -6.28 -11.39 -7.49
N VAL A 260 -5.69 -10.91 -8.59
CA VAL A 260 -4.28 -10.47 -8.63
C VAL A 260 -4.12 -9.18 -7.82
N TYR A 261 -5.05 -8.24 -7.95
CA TYR A 261 -5.12 -7.06 -7.11
C TYR A 261 -5.15 -7.42 -5.62
N GLN A 262 -6.05 -8.34 -5.22
CA GLN A 262 -6.17 -8.74 -3.82
C GLN A 262 -4.89 -9.41 -3.30
N GLN A 263 -4.30 -10.30 -4.09
CA GLN A 263 -3.03 -10.94 -3.75
C GLN A 263 -1.91 -9.91 -3.57
N LYS A 264 -1.76 -8.98 -4.51
CA LYS A 264 -0.77 -7.89 -4.45
C LYS A 264 -0.99 -7.00 -3.22
N ARG A 265 -2.23 -6.59 -2.97
CA ARG A 265 -2.61 -5.74 -1.83
C ARG A 265 -2.32 -6.42 -0.49
N TYR A 266 -2.80 -7.64 -0.32
CA TYR A 266 -2.61 -8.40 0.92
C TYR A 266 -1.13 -8.72 1.16
N GLY A 267 -0.45 -9.21 0.12
CA GLY A 267 0.98 -9.50 0.09
C GLY A 267 1.83 -8.33 0.58
N MET A 268 1.60 -7.16 -0.02
CA MET A 268 2.36 -5.95 0.24
C MET A 268 2.01 -5.30 1.58
N MET A 269 0.73 -5.27 1.96
CA MET A 269 0.29 -4.65 3.21
C MET A 269 0.92 -5.35 4.42
N GLY A 270 0.83 -6.68 4.47
CA GLY A 270 1.41 -7.47 5.56
C GLY A 270 2.92 -7.29 5.67
N GLN A 271 3.61 -7.27 4.52
CA GLN A 271 5.06 -7.04 4.47
C GLN A 271 5.45 -5.63 4.95
N LEU A 272 4.74 -4.59 4.49
CA LEU A 272 5.01 -3.21 4.87
C LEU A 272 4.85 -2.99 6.37
N VAL A 273 3.74 -3.46 6.96
CA VAL A 273 3.49 -3.34 8.41
C VAL A 273 4.58 -4.07 9.18
N ASN A 274 4.95 -5.29 8.76
CA ASN A 274 5.99 -6.07 9.41
C ASN A 274 7.35 -5.35 9.40
N GLN A 275 7.82 -4.97 8.22
CA GLN A 275 9.14 -4.38 8.04
C GLN A 275 9.20 -2.95 8.61
N GLY A 276 8.11 -2.20 8.54
CA GLY A 276 7.99 -0.89 9.16
C GLY A 276 8.08 -0.95 10.69
N ARG A 277 7.36 -1.88 11.32
CA ARG A 277 7.49 -2.11 12.77
C ARG A 277 8.90 -2.57 13.16
N ALA A 278 9.52 -3.44 12.35
CA ALA A 278 10.90 -3.89 12.59
C ALA A 278 11.91 -2.73 12.50
N LEU A 279 11.74 -1.81 11.55
CA LEU A 279 12.53 -0.57 11.45
C LEU A 279 12.39 0.29 12.71
N ALA A 280 11.16 0.54 13.17
CA ALA A 280 10.92 1.30 14.41
C ALA A 280 11.62 0.65 15.61
N ARG A 281 11.48 -0.67 15.80
CA ARG A 281 12.16 -1.42 16.87
C ARG A 281 13.68 -1.30 16.79
N TYR A 282 14.23 -1.37 15.58
CA TYR A 282 15.66 -1.20 15.37
C TYR A 282 16.13 0.19 15.81
N GLU A 283 15.42 1.24 15.41
CA GLU A 283 15.75 2.62 15.78
C GLU A 283 15.60 2.88 17.28
N VAL A 284 14.56 2.33 17.93
CA VAL A 284 14.40 2.40 19.39
C VAL A 284 15.60 1.76 20.10
N ARG A 285 16.12 0.63 19.61
CA ARG A 285 17.37 0.05 20.16
C ARG A 285 18.57 0.98 19.99
N GLN A 286 18.69 1.69 18.86
CA GLN A 286 19.75 2.69 18.66
C GLN A 286 19.62 3.87 19.62
N ILE A 287 18.39 4.33 19.89
CA ILE A 287 18.10 5.36 20.90
C ILE A 287 18.55 4.88 22.28
N ILE A 288 18.16 3.67 22.68
CA ILE A 288 18.54 3.06 23.97
C ILE A 288 20.07 3.02 24.11
N GLN A 289 20.77 2.48 23.12
CA GLN A 289 22.24 2.40 23.12
C GLN A 289 22.88 3.79 23.23
N THR A 290 22.32 4.77 22.54
CA THR A 290 22.78 6.17 22.60
C THR A 290 22.61 6.78 23.98
N ILE A 291 21.45 6.60 24.61
CA ILE A 291 21.20 7.08 25.98
C ILE A 291 22.18 6.40 26.95
N GLN A 292 22.36 5.08 26.87
CA GLN A 292 23.28 4.35 27.75
C GLN A 292 24.73 4.85 27.63
N ARG A 293 25.20 5.06 26.40
CA ARG A 293 26.53 5.62 26.11
C ARG A 293 26.69 7.04 26.65
N ARG A 294 25.71 7.94 26.42
CA ARG A 294 25.75 9.32 26.92
C ARG A 294 25.64 9.39 28.44
N ALA A 295 24.87 8.50 29.05
CA ALA A 295 24.78 8.36 30.51
C ALA A 295 26.12 7.97 31.12
N ALA A 296 26.83 6.99 30.52
CA ALA A 296 28.16 6.57 30.95
C ALA A 296 29.20 7.71 30.84
N ALA A 297 29.07 8.57 29.82
CA ALA A 297 29.89 9.77 29.64
C ALA A 297 29.45 10.97 30.49
N GLN A 298 28.41 10.84 31.34
CA GLN A 298 27.82 11.92 32.13
C GLN A 298 27.30 13.14 31.32
N ASP A 299 27.03 12.93 30.03
CA ASP A 299 26.57 13.97 29.08
C ASP A 299 25.05 14.23 29.15
N LEU A 300 24.32 13.49 29.98
CA LEU A 300 22.87 13.64 30.15
C LEU A 300 22.46 14.51 31.35
N ASN A 301 23.40 15.06 32.09
CA ASN A 301 23.15 15.90 33.28
C ASN A 301 22.59 17.31 32.97
N ARG A 302 21.99 17.47 31.78
CA ARG A 302 21.51 18.75 31.22
C ARG A 302 20.08 18.69 30.67
N GLY A 303 19.42 17.53 30.76
CA GLY A 303 18.12 17.27 30.16
C GLY A 303 18.15 16.13 29.14
N LEU A 304 17.00 15.53 28.88
CA LEU A 304 16.80 14.46 27.91
C LEU A 304 15.38 14.53 27.37
N SER A 305 15.25 14.70 26.06
CA SER A 305 14.01 14.55 25.30
C SER A 305 14.20 13.45 24.28
N LEU A 306 13.13 12.71 24.00
CA LEU A 306 13.13 11.58 23.09
C LEU A 306 12.12 11.80 21.98
N SER A 307 12.53 11.45 20.77
CA SER A 307 11.67 11.28 19.59
C SER A 307 11.62 9.79 19.30
N LEU A 308 10.59 9.11 19.80
CA LEU A 308 10.50 7.66 19.72
C LEU A 308 9.78 7.27 18.42
N PRO A 309 10.44 6.56 17.48
CA PRO A 309 9.80 6.13 16.25
C PRO A 309 8.82 4.99 16.52
N TYR A 310 7.72 4.99 15.79
CA TYR A 310 6.74 3.91 15.72
C TYR A 310 6.14 3.83 14.33
N PHE A 311 5.70 2.66 13.91
CA PHE A 311 4.99 2.51 12.66
C PHE A 311 3.48 2.80 12.85
N ASN A 312 2.96 3.83 12.17
CA ASN A 312 1.54 4.14 12.16
C ASN A 312 0.86 3.35 11.02
N GLU A 313 -0.07 2.47 11.37
CA GLU A 313 -0.77 1.64 10.38
C GLU A 313 -1.87 2.37 9.60
N GLN A 314 -2.36 3.49 10.12
CA GLN A 314 -3.33 4.30 9.37
C GLN A 314 -2.63 5.06 8.25
N ASP A 315 -1.44 5.61 8.54
CA ASP A 315 -0.63 6.37 7.58
C ASP A 315 0.31 5.46 6.77
N LEU A 316 0.50 4.22 7.23
CA LEU A 316 1.45 3.24 6.70
C LEU A 316 2.89 3.78 6.63
N ALA A 317 3.31 4.50 7.68
CA ALA A 317 4.58 5.20 7.73
C ALA A 317 5.20 5.23 9.13
N ILE A 318 6.51 5.47 9.20
CA ILE A 318 7.20 5.75 10.46
C ILE A 318 6.84 7.17 10.89
N VAL A 319 6.39 7.30 12.14
CA VAL A 319 6.07 8.56 12.79
C VAL A 319 6.84 8.64 14.10
N THR A 320 7.16 9.85 14.56
CA THR A 320 7.86 10.08 15.82
C THR A 320 6.90 10.51 16.91
N TYR A 321 7.02 9.91 18.09
CA TYR A 321 6.34 10.31 19.31
C TYR A 321 7.33 11.05 20.23
N ASP A 322 7.15 12.37 20.34
CA ASP A 322 8.03 13.23 21.11
C ASP A 322 7.60 13.35 22.57
N PHE A 323 8.54 13.16 23.50
CA PHE A 323 8.30 13.42 24.92
C PHE A 323 9.58 13.79 25.68
N GLU A 324 9.39 14.53 26.76
CA GLU A 324 10.46 14.92 27.67
C GLU A 324 10.64 13.88 28.78
N VAL A 325 11.89 13.49 29.05
CA VAL A 325 12.27 12.59 30.14
C VAL A 325 12.83 13.40 31.31
N ILE A 326 13.74 14.33 31.02
CA ILE A 326 14.33 15.24 32.00
C ILE A 326 14.29 16.63 31.39
N PRO A 327 13.70 17.62 32.06
CA PRO A 327 13.67 18.98 31.54
C PRO A 327 15.08 19.56 31.44
N SER A 328 15.23 20.51 30.52
CA SER A 328 16.49 21.22 30.33
C SER A 328 16.92 21.92 31.62
N GLY A 329 18.10 21.58 32.14
CA GLY A 329 18.58 22.08 33.42
C GLY A 329 19.68 21.22 34.05
N ARG A 330 20.25 21.64 35.18
CA ARG A 330 21.33 20.90 35.89
C ARG A 330 20.78 19.76 36.74
N ILE A 331 20.03 18.86 36.13
CA ILE A 331 19.47 17.68 36.78
C ILE A 331 20.38 16.49 36.48
N MET A 332 20.89 15.82 37.52
CA MET A 332 21.71 14.63 37.35
C MET A 332 20.88 13.51 36.71
N PHE A 333 21.38 12.89 35.65
CA PHE A 333 20.71 11.77 35.01
C PHE A 333 20.67 10.56 35.94
N VAL A 334 19.48 9.98 36.09
CA VAL A 334 19.26 8.70 36.77
C VAL A 334 18.34 7.85 35.89
N LYS A 335 18.65 6.56 35.72
CA LYS A 335 17.88 5.63 34.88
C LYS A 335 16.38 5.60 35.21
N ALA A 336 16.03 5.77 36.48
CA ALA A 336 14.65 5.83 36.97
C ALA A 336 13.80 6.93 36.29
N PHE A 337 14.41 8.01 35.79
CA PHE A 337 13.69 9.03 35.02
C PHE A 337 13.18 8.49 33.69
N VAL A 338 13.99 7.67 32.99
CA VAL A 338 13.58 7.03 31.74
C VAL A 338 12.43 6.05 31.99
N VAL A 339 12.54 5.21 33.03
CA VAL A 339 11.50 4.25 33.43
C VAL A 339 10.19 4.97 33.77
N ARG A 340 10.26 6.03 34.57
CA ARG A 340 9.10 6.83 34.95
C ARG A 340 8.44 7.48 33.72
N ALA A 341 9.24 8.14 32.87
CA ALA A 341 8.73 8.78 31.68
C ALA A 341 8.06 7.76 30.75
N ALA A 342 8.69 6.61 30.50
CA ALA A 342 8.12 5.56 29.67
C ALA A 342 6.75 5.07 30.19
N ARG A 343 6.62 4.82 31.50
CA ARG A 343 5.34 4.42 32.12
C ARG A 343 4.26 5.49 32.03
N GLU A 344 4.63 6.76 32.27
CA GLU A 344 3.69 7.88 32.15
C GLU A 344 3.19 8.02 30.71
N GLN A 345 4.05 7.83 29.70
CA GLN A 345 3.64 7.85 28.30
C GLN A 345 2.79 6.63 27.92
N GLN A 346 3.13 5.41 28.38
CA GLN A 346 2.32 4.21 28.16
C GLN A 346 0.87 4.42 28.65
N ALA A 347 0.70 5.00 29.85
CA ALA A 347 -0.63 5.28 30.40
C ALA A 347 -1.42 6.30 29.56
N LYS A 348 -0.76 7.34 29.03
CA LYS A 348 -1.39 8.31 28.13
C LYS A 348 -1.83 7.67 26.82
N ILE A 349 -0.92 6.92 26.19
CA ILE A 349 -1.18 6.27 24.90
C ILE A 349 -2.26 5.21 25.01
N ALA A 350 -2.33 4.45 26.11
CA ALA A 350 -3.40 3.49 26.35
C ALA A 350 -4.80 4.13 26.25
N GLN A 351 -4.93 5.41 26.62
CA GLN A 351 -6.17 6.17 26.58
C GLN A 351 -6.36 7.00 25.30
N ASP A 352 -5.38 7.06 24.41
CA ASP A 352 -5.44 7.89 23.20
C ASP A 352 -6.34 7.23 22.13
N THR A 353 -7.56 7.72 21.99
CA THR A 353 -8.55 7.22 21.02
C THR A 353 -8.27 7.63 19.58
N ARG A 354 -7.31 8.53 19.34
CA ARG A 354 -6.93 8.95 17.97
C ARG A 354 -6.11 7.88 17.26
N LEU A 355 -5.39 7.04 18.01
CA LEU A 355 -4.59 5.94 17.46
C LEU A 355 -5.44 4.68 17.30
N SER A 356 -5.23 3.96 16.20
CA SER A 356 -5.80 2.62 16.03
C SER A 356 -5.35 1.70 17.17
N PRO A 357 -6.15 0.68 17.54
CA PRO A 357 -5.78 -0.27 18.58
C PRO A 357 -4.41 -0.93 18.34
N THR A 358 -4.12 -1.28 17.08
CA THR A 358 -2.85 -1.86 16.63
C THR A 358 -1.66 -0.91 16.78
N THR A 359 -1.79 0.31 16.27
CA THR A 359 -0.74 1.34 16.36
C THR A 359 -0.44 1.68 17.82
N ARG A 360 -1.49 1.77 18.64
CA ARG A 360 -1.37 2.00 20.08
C ARG A 360 -0.62 0.87 20.79
N LYS A 361 -0.97 -0.38 20.48
CA LYS A 361 -0.28 -1.56 21.01
C LYS A 361 1.20 -1.54 20.65
N HIS A 362 1.52 -1.32 19.37
CA HIS A 362 2.91 -1.24 18.89
C HIS A 362 3.69 -0.13 19.59
N LEU A 363 3.16 1.09 19.69
CA LEU A 363 3.84 2.20 20.38
C LEU A 363 4.04 1.91 21.89
N ILE A 364 3.10 1.22 22.54
CA ILE A 364 3.27 0.76 23.93
C ILE A 364 4.40 -0.27 24.01
N GLU A 365 4.53 -1.19 23.07
CA GLU A 365 5.63 -2.16 23.02
C GLU A 365 7.00 -1.46 22.88
N GLU A 366 7.10 -0.42 22.05
CA GLU A 366 8.33 0.39 21.94
C GLU A 366 8.68 1.08 23.26
N LEU A 367 7.69 1.65 23.95
CA LEU A 367 7.89 2.25 25.26
C LEU A 367 8.25 1.22 26.34
N GLN A 368 7.72 0.00 26.26
CA GLN A 368 8.11 -1.10 27.15
C GLN A 368 9.54 -1.57 26.87
N MET A 369 9.96 -1.60 25.60
CA MET A 369 11.36 -1.88 25.25
C MET A 369 12.29 -0.85 25.88
N LEU A 370 11.94 0.43 25.76
CA LEU A 370 12.65 1.53 26.42
C LEU A 370 12.66 1.34 27.94
N GLU A 371 11.51 1.08 28.58
CA GLU A 371 11.42 0.86 30.02
C GLU A 371 12.36 -0.27 30.48
N ARG A 372 12.27 -1.44 29.84
CA ARG A 372 13.03 -2.65 30.23
C ARG A 372 14.54 -2.44 30.12
N ALA A 373 15.01 -1.59 29.22
CA ALA A 373 16.44 -1.31 29.06
C ALA A 373 17.04 -0.44 30.18
N PHE A 374 16.20 0.18 31.02
CA PHE A 374 16.61 1.08 32.11
C PHE A 374 16.13 0.66 33.51
N LEU A 375 15.37 -0.44 33.61
CA LEU A 375 15.18 -1.19 34.86
C LEU A 375 16.52 -1.79 35.31
#